data_AF-A0A3A9SH49-F1
#
_entry.id   AF-A0A3A9SH49-F1
#
_cell.length_a   1.000
_cell.length_b   1.000
_cell.length_c   1.000
_cell.angle_alpha   90.00
_cell.angle_beta   90.00
_cell.angle_gamma   90.00
#
_symmetry.space_group_name_H-M   'P 1'
#
loop_
_entity.id
_entity.type
_entity.pdbx_description
1 polymer ?
#
loop_
_entity_poly.entity_id
_entity_poly.type
_entity_poly.pdbx_seq_one_letter_code
_entity_poly.pdbx_strand_id
1 'polypeptide(L)'
;MGLFDFLKSNVASNISSAMGKNSPNAYVDSSTISPDERPFYKPDNYYTFYSYPGTSMAVRVVPFEERKQTTYPSARGLYVAEILLLEYCNDGKYPKPSSGYPGFWWFKYGIRDVGHALESLEKRGFLRWAPKYHGLNNLKAEELKKILDQAGLDTKGKKADLIERISSEIPEDRLAIPEYVPKYELTELGKAELNDNGYVPYMHNHNHLTTEDGKFGETFTVWDINKYFPDGNAKEWRHTVGIIEKKRFGVDMANATPAEKPDKKEKEKDCSDQRDEMRAYLAQHQGEISRGIQSGSDGFKEESQGLDYKATGRDKEALVKLYVAIGKRFDAPALYRETAKLLRKYAMYEEELSVLNVALDEIKVEGRHKEELSKRREKVLALISKNS
;
A
#
# COMPACT_ATOMS: atom_id res chain seq x y z
N MET A 1 -54.98 -39.08 -1.47
CA MET A 1 -53.92 -38.21 -0.91
C MET A 1 -52.59 -38.85 -1.25
N GLY A 2 -51.79 -38.19 -2.09
CA GLY A 2 -50.47 -38.64 -2.49
C GLY A 2 -49.40 -37.95 -1.65
N LEU A 3 -48.37 -38.70 -1.25
CA LEU A 3 -47.37 -38.32 -0.26
C LEU A 3 -46.30 -37.31 -0.78
N PHE A 4 -46.60 -36.51 -1.82
CA PHE A 4 -45.60 -35.60 -2.43
C PHE A 4 -46.18 -34.31 -3.05
N ASP A 5 -47.30 -33.79 -2.53
CA ASP A 5 -47.87 -32.51 -3.00
C ASP A 5 -47.23 -31.25 -2.37
N PHE A 6 -46.03 -31.35 -1.76
CA PHE A 6 -45.37 -30.22 -1.09
C PHE A 6 -44.29 -29.50 -1.92
N LEU A 7 -44.04 -29.90 -3.18
CA LEU A 7 -43.01 -29.29 -4.04
C LEU A 7 -43.58 -28.47 -5.21
N LYS A 8 -44.59 -27.64 -4.92
CA LYS A 8 -44.98 -26.53 -5.80
C LYS A 8 -44.80 -25.19 -5.08
N SER A 9 -43.60 -24.65 -5.16
CA SER A 9 -43.42 -23.20 -5.33
C SER A 9 -42.03 -22.87 -5.93
N ASN A 10 -42.08 -22.16 -7.05
CA ASN A 10 -41.04 -21.32 -7.63
C ASN A 10 -39.71 -21.95 -8.06
N VAL A 11 -39.76 -22.75 -9.13
CA VAL A 11 -38.69 -22.77 -10.13
C VAL A 11 -39.02 -21.74 -11.21
N ALA A 12 -38.76 -20.47 -10.92
CA ALA A 12 -38.41 -19.51 -11.96
C ALA A 12 -36.89 -19.58 -12.12
N SER A 13 -36.42 -20.66 -12.77
CA SER A 13 -35.03 -20.82 -13.13
C SER A 13 -34.69 -19.80 -14.22
N ASN A 14 -33.99 -18.73 -13.82
CA ASN A 14 -33.22 -17.86 -14.72
C ASN A 14 -32.10 -18.70 -15.36
N ILE A 15 -32.44 -19.44 -16.40
CA ILE A 15 -31.50 -20.01 -17.36
C ILE A 15 -31.24 -18.93 -18.41
N SER A 16 -30.45 -17.93 -18.03
CA SER A 16 -30.01 -16.85 -18.94
C SER A 16 -28.72 -16.17 -18.42
N SER A 17 -27.61 -16.90 -18.23
CA SER A 17 -26.31 -16.21 -18.05
C SER A 17 -25.02 -17.01 -18.34
N ALA A 18 -25.07 -18.26 -18.82
CA ALA A 18 -23.84 -19.02 -19.08
C ALA A 18 -23.03 -18.50 -20.29
N MET A 19 -23.68 -17.84 -21.26
CA MET A 19 -23.02 -17.31 -22.47
C MET A 19 -22.41 -15.91 -22.30
N GLY A 20 -22.79 -15.16 -21.25
CA GLY A 20 -22.37 -13.75 -21.08
C GLY A 20 -21.06 -13.54 -20.33
N LYS A 21 -20.62 -14.51 -19.50
CA LYS A 21 -19.44 -14.36 -18.62
C LYS A 21 -18.09 -14.56 -19.33
N ASN A 22 -18.08 -15.11 -20.54
CA ASN A 22 -16.86 -15.43 -21.28
C ASN A 22 -16.39 -14.29 -22.21
N SER A 23 -17.09 -13.16 -22.24
CA SER A 23 -16.61 -11.97 -22.95
C SER A 23 -15.58 -11.23 -22.09
N PRO A 24 -14.42 -10.83 -22.64
CA PRO A 24 -13.42 -10.02 -21.92
C PRO A 24 -13.99 -8.70 -21.34
N ASN A 25 -15.05 -8.18 -21.96
CA ASN A 25 -15.71 -6.94 -21.58
C ASN A 25 -16.98 -7.16 -20.74
N ALA A 26 -17.32 -8.42 -20.41
CA ALA A 26 -18.38 -8.68 -19.45
C ALA A 26 -17.98 -8.16 -18.07
N TYR A 27 -18.95 -7.65 -17.33
CA TYR A 27 -18.75 -7.02 -16.04
C TYR A 27 -19.71 -7.55 -14.99
N VAL A 28 -19.34 -7.35 -13.72
CA VAL A 28 -20.19 -7.67 -12.57
C VAL A 28 -20.98 -6.43 -12.19
N ASP A 29 -22.31 -6.54 -12.27
CA ASP A 29 -23.21 -5.46 -11.92
C ASP A 29 -23.26 -5.18 -10.40
N SER A 30 -23.94 -4.09 -10.04
CA SER A 30 -24.13 -3.63 -8.66
C SER A 30 -25.35 -4.25 -7.96
N SER A 31 -25.85 -5.40 -8.43
CA SER A 31 -27.08 -6.02 -7.90
C SER A 31 -26.98 -6.43 -6.44
N THR A 32 -25.80 -6.81 -5.95
CA THR A 32 -25.58 -7.16 -4.53
C THR A 32 -25.40 -5.94 -3.63
N ILE A 33 -25.04 -4.79 -4.21
CA ILE A 33 -24.62 -3.60 -3.47
C ILE A 33 -25.83 -2.76 -3.10
N SER A 34 -25.92 -2.43 -1.81
CA SER A 34 -26.99 -1.59 -1.28
C SER A 34 -27.02 -0.22 -1.98
N PRO A 35 -28.21 0.37 -2.22
CA PRO A 35 -28.31 1.64 -2.94
C PRO A 35 -27.48 2.79 -2.33
N ASP A 36 -27.34 2.82 -1.01
CA ASP A 36 -26.58 3.85 -0.28
C ASP A 36 -25.05 3.68 -0.36
N GLU A 37 -24.57 2.49 -0.73
CA GLU A 37 -23.15 2.18 -0.95
C GLU A 37 -22.70 2.51 -2.39
N ARG A 38 -23.61 2.42 -3.38
CA ARG A 38 -23.30 2.60 -4.81
C ARG A 38 -22.52 3.87 -5.17
N PRO A 39 -22.76 5.06 -4.57
CA PRO A 39 -21.99 6.26 -4.88
C PRO A 39 -20.48 6.14 -4.62
N PHE A 40 -20.05 5.17 -3.81
CA PHE A 40 -18.64 4.93 -3.48
C PHE A 40 -17.97 3.92 -4.42
N TYR A 41 -18.66 3.45 -5.46
CA TYR A 41 -18.11 2.53 -6.47
C TYR A 41 -18.00 3.23 -7.82
N LYS A 42 -17.18 2.67 -8.70
CA LYS A 42 -17.17 3.06 -10.12
C LYS A 42 -18.42 2.51 -10.83
N PRO A 43 -18.76 3.00 -12.04
CA PRO A 43 -19.83 2.42 -12.84
C PRO A 43 -19.59 0.93 -13.12
N ASP A 44 -20.65 0.14 -13.31
CA ASP A 44 -20.55 -1.33 -13.42
C ASP A 44 -19.61 -1.80 -14.54
N ASN A 45 -19.58 -1.08 -15.67
CA ASN A 45 -18.68 -1.39 -16.80
C ASN A 45 -17.18 -1.30 -16.47
N TYR A 46 -16.82 -0.70 -15.34
CA TYR A 46 -15.45 -0.71 -14.81
C TYR A 46 -15.07 -2.08 -14.26
N TYR A 47 -16.00 -2.83 -13.66
CA TYR A 47 -15.72 -4.08 -12.94
C TYR A 47 -15.79 -5.31 -13.86
N THR A 48 -14.90 -5.36 -14.84
CA THR A 48 -14.80 -6.45 -15.82
C THR A 48 -14.29 -7.76 -15.22
N PHE A 49 -14.63 -8.90 -15.83
CA PHE A 49 -14.09 -10.22 -15.42
C PHE A 49 -12.61 -10.44 -15.77
N TYR A 50 -12.01 -9.52 -16.52
CA TYR A 50 -10.59 -9.52 -16.85
C TYR A 50 -9.99 -8.16 -16.49
N SER A 51 -8.82 -8.14 -15.87
CA SER A 51 -7.99 -6.93 -15.83
C SER A 51 -7.43 -6.66 -17.22
N TYR A 52 -7.24 -5.38 -17.58
CA TYR A 52 -6.68 -4.95 -18.88
C TYR A 52 -7.25 -5.71 -20.10
N PRO A 53 -8.60 -5.78 -20.25
CA PRO A 53 -9.22 -6.61 -21.26
C PRO A 53 -8.77 -6.20 -22.67
N GLY A 54 -8.55 -7.19 -23.54
CA GLY A 54 -8.08 -6.97 -24.91
C GLY A 54 -6.56 -6.75 -25.05
N THR A 55 -5.79 -6.85 -23.97
CA THR A 55 -4.32 -6.80 -24.01
C THR A 55 -3.70 -8.18 -23.79
N SER A 56 -2.43 -8.36 -24.17
CA SER A 56 -1.65 -9.58 -23.82
C SER A 56 -1.46 -9.76 -22.31
N MET A 57 -1.70 -8.71 -21.52
CA MET A 57 -1.65 -8.71 -20.06
C MET A 57 -3.01 -8.97 -19.42
N ALA A 58 -4.04 -9.35 -20.20
CA ALA A 58 -5.35 -9.63 -19.66
C ALA A 58 -5.29 -10.83 -18.69
N VAL A 59 -5.71 -10.61 -17.45
CA VAL A 59 -5.78 -11.65 -16.42
C VAL A 59 -7.22 -11.78 -15.95
N ARG A 60 -7.75 -13.00 -15.91
CA ARG A 60 -9.08 -13.25 -15.35
C ARG A 60 -9.08 -12.88 -13.87
N VAL A 61 -10.06 -12.08 -13.46
CA VAL A 61 -10.32 -11.82 -12.04
C VAL A 61 -10.85 -13.11 -11.42
N VAL A 62 -10.22 -13.54 -10.33
CA VAL A 62 -10.71 -14.66 -9.52
C VAL A 62 -11.62 -14.08 -8.42
N PRO A 63 -12.94 -14.31 -8.46
CA PRO A 63 -13.87 -13.82 -7.44
C PRO A 63 -13.51 -14.34 -6.05
N PHE A 64 -13.86 -13.60 -5.00
CA PHE A 64 -13.46 -13.93 -3.64
C PHE A 64 -13.91 -15.33 -3.20
N GLU A 65 -15.15 -15.72 -3.51
CA GLU A 65 -15.65 -17.08 -3.19
C GLU A 65 -14.92 -18.20 -3.96
N GLU A 66 -14.43 -17.92 -5.18
CA GLU A 66 -13.58 -18.85 -5.92
C GLU A 66 -12.20 -18.92 -5.26
N ARG A 67 -11.62 -17.77 -4.85
CA ARG A 67 -10.32 -17.73 -4.16
C ARG A 67 -10.32 -18.52 -2.85
N LYS A 68 -11.42 -18.54 -2.10
CA LYS A 68 -11.53 -19.33 -0.85
C LYS A 68 -11.33 -20.83 -1.08
N GLN A 69 -11.53 -21.34 -2.29
CA GLN A 69 -11.35 -22.75 -2.61
C GLN A 69 -9.87 -23.14 -2.80
N THR A 70 -9.00 -22.15 -3.02
CA THR A 70 -7.58 -22.36 -3.33
C THR A 70 -6.64 -21.70 -2.32
N THR A 71 -7.19 -21.15 -1.23
CA THR A 71 -6.45 -20.43 -0.19
C THR A 71 -6.89 -20.91 1.19
N TYR A 72 -6.07 -20.63 2.20
CA TYR A 72 -6.33 -21.03 3.56
C TYR A 72 -6.82 -19.84 4.40
N PRO A 73 -7.87 -20.00 5.21
CA PRO A 73 -8.23 -18.98 6.18
C PRO A 73 -7.19 -18.93 7.31
N SER A 74 -7.13 -17.81 8.00
CA SER A 74 -6.39 -17.67 9.25
C SER A 74 -6.97 -18.55 10.36
N ALA A 75 -6.25 -18.65 11.49
CA ALA A 75 -6.72 -19.35 12.68
C ALA A 75 -8.08 -18.84 13.22
N ARG A 76 -8.51 -17.62 12.88
CA ARG A 76 -9.81 -17.05 13.26
C ARG A 76 -10.81 -16.98 12.11
N GLY A 77 -10.49 -17.67 11.00
CA GLY A 77 -11.39 -17.86 9.88
C GLY A 77 -11.48 -16.68 8.91
N LEU A 78 -10.51 -15.76 8.89
CA LEU A 78 -10.46 -14.69 7.88
C LEU A 78 -9.57 -15.08 6.71
N TYR A 79 -10.00 -14.76 5.50
CA TYR A 79 -9.16 -14.91 4.32
C TYR A 79 -8.36 -13.62 4.06
N VAL A 80 -7.32 -13.74 3.22
CA VAL A 80 -6.41 -12.63 2.86
C VAL A 80 -7.14 -11.32 2.54
N ALA A 81 -8.22 -11.36 1.74
CA ALA A 81 -8.95 -10.14 1.37
C ALA A 81 -9.67 -9.48 2.56
N GLU A 82 -10.21 -10.29 3.48
CA GLU A 82 -10.85 -9.83 4.72
C GLU A 82 -9.82 -9.25 5.69
N ILE A 83 -8.65 -9.89 5.83
CA ILE A 83 -7.54 -9.37 6.66
C ILE A 83 -7.07 -8.03 6.11
N LEU A 84 -6.98 -7.87 4.79
CA LEU A 84 -6.63 -6.57 4.20
C LEU A 84 -7.69 -5.50 4.46
N LEU A 85 -8.99 -5.86 4.51
CA LEU A 85 -10.03 -4.90 4.89
C LEU A 85 -9.83 -4.37 6.31
N LEU A 86 -9.31 -5.19 7.24
CA LEU A 86 -8.95 -4.73 8.59
C LEU A 86 -7.88 -3.64 8.55
N GLU A 87 -6.85 -3.77 7.71
CA GLU A 87 -5.82 -2.73 7.53
C GLU A 87 -6.42 -1.39 7.07
N TYR A 88 -7.34 -1.44 6.09
CA TYR A 88 -7.99 -0.21 5.60
C TYR A 88 -8.96 0.42 6.61
N CYS A 89 -9.52 -0.38 7.53
CA CYS A 89 -10.27 0.13 8.68
C CYS A 89 -9.33 0.70 9.76
N ASN A 90 -8.19 0.08 10.00
CA ASN A 90 -7.14 0.57 10.91
C ASN A 90 -6.62 1.95 10.49
N ASP A 91 -6.51 2.18 9.19
CA ASP A 91 -6.19 3.49 8.59
C ASP A 91 -7.30 4.56 8.77
N GLY A 92 -8.47 4.19 9.32
CA GLY A 92 -9.62 5.08 9.51
C GLY A 92 -10.33 5.50 8.22
N LYS A 93 -10.04 4.83 7.10
CA LYS A 93 -10.58 5.22 5.78
C LYS A 93 -11.99 4.67 5.55
N TYR A 94 -12.29 3.49 6.09
CA TYR A 94 -13.46 2.67 5.71
C TYR A 94 -14.54 2.67 6.81
N PRO A 95 -15.82 2.47 6.44
CA PRO A 95 -16.36 2.27 5.09
C PRO A 95 -16.48 3.59 4.32
N LYS A 96 -17.02 3.57 3.09
CA LYS A 96 -17.40 4.76 2.31
C LYS A 96 -16.26 5.81 2.20
N PRO A 97 -15.09 5.44 1.65
CA PRO A 97 -13.98 6.37 1.47
C PRO A 97 -14.37 7.50 0.49
N SER A 98 -13.91 8.73 0.74
CA SER A 98 -14.27 9.91 -0.07
C SER A 98 -13.83 9.80 -1.53
N SER A 99 -12.77 9.06 -1.81
CA SER A 99 -12.28 8.77 -3.17
C SER A 99 -13.01 7.61 -3.87
N GLY A 100 -13.98 6.99 -3.19
CA GLY A 100 -14.55 5.70 -3.58
C GLY A 100 -13.63 4.52 -3.26
N TYR A 101 -14.20 3.31 -3.24
CA TYR A 101 -13.45 2.08 -3.02
C TYR A 101 -12.47 1.86 -4.18
N PRO A 102 -11.19 1.59 -3.89
CA PRO A 102 -10.18 1.28 -4.90
C PRO A 102 -10.56 0.06 -5.75
N GLY A 103 -10.25 0.11 -7.05
CA GLY A 103 -10.54 -0.98 -7.98
C GLY A 103 -9.82 -2.29 -7.67
N PHE A 104 -8.72 -2.25 -6.91
CA PHE A 104 -7.97 -3.47 -6.56
C PHE A 104 -8.80 -4.46 -5.72
N TRP A 105 -9.83 -4.01 -4.99
CA TRP A 105 -10.71 -4.93 -4.26
C TRP A 105 -11.32 -5.96 -5.17
N TRP A 106 -11.79 -5.52 -6.35
CA TRP A 106 -12.27 -6.41 -7.38
C TRP A 106 -11.11 -7.10 -8.10
N PHE A 107 -10.24 -6.33 -8.75
CA PHE A 107 -9.27 -6.89 -9.70
C PHE A 107 -8.19 -7.77 -9.06
N LYS A 108 -7.81 -7.51 -7.81
CA LYS A 108 -6.79 -8.27 -7.08
C LYS A 108 -7.42 -9.24 -6.09
N TYR A 109 -8.43 -8.82 -5.34
CA TYR A 109 -8.98 -9.62 -4.22
C TYR A 109 -10.35 -10.25 -4.50
N GLY A 110 -10.99 -9.95 -5.64
CA GLY A 110 -12.26 -10.55 -6.03
C GLY A 110 -13.48 -10.09 -5.22
N ILE A 111 -13.38 -9.01 -4.45
CA ILE A 111 -14.48 -8.43 -3.67
C ILE A 111 -15.14 -7.32 -4.50
N ARG A 112 -16.36 -7.59 -4.99
CA ARG A 112 -17.21 -6.60 -5.67
C ARG A 112 -17.96 -5.71 -4.68
N ASP A 113 -18.41 -6.31 -3.58
CA ASP A 113 -19.24 -5.69 -2.55
C ASP A 113 -18.46 -5.54 -1.25
N VAL A 114 -17.75 -4.42 -1.13
CA VAL A 114 -16.89 -4.13 0.02
C VAL A 114 -17.74 -3.83 1.25
N GLY A 115 -18.89 -3.17 1.08
CA GLY A 115 -19.82 -2.84 2.16
C GLY A 115 -20.30 -4.09 2.88
N HIS A 116 -20.78 -5.09 2.13
CA HIS A 116 -21.21 -6.36 2.71
C HIS A 116 -20.09 -7.12 3.42
N ALA A 117 -18.87 -7.10 2.86
CA ALA A 117 -17.71 -7.72 3.51
C ALA A 117 -17.38 -7.05 4.86
N LEU A 118 -17.46 -5.72 4.94
CA LEU A 118 -17.24 -4.98 6.19
C LEU A 118 -18.34 -5.27 7.23
N GLU A 119 -19.61 -5.35 6.83
CA GLU A 119 -20.70 -5.77 7.72
C GLU A 119 -20.48 -7.17 8.29
N SER A 120 -19.98 -8.11 7.48
CA SER A 120 -19.63 -9.45 7.96
C SER A 120 -18.53 -9.41 9.02
N LEU A 121 -17.51 -8.59 8.82
CA LEU A 121 -16.40 -8.41 9.78
C LEU A 121 -16.86 -7.78 11.09
N GLU A 122 -17.80 -6.83 11.04
CA GLU A 122 -18.43 -6.24 12.23
C GLU A 122 -19.28 -7.27 12.98
N LYS A 123 -20.17 -8.00 12.29
CA LYS A 123 -21.01 -9.07 12.89
C LYS A 123 -20.18 -10.17 13.53
N ARG A 124 -19.00 -10.47 12.99
CA ARG A 124 -18.05 -11.45 13.52
C ARG A 124 -17.15 -10.89 14.63
N GLY A 125 -17.29 -9.61 14.99
CA GLY A 125 -16.61 -8.97 16.11
C GLY A 125 -15.19 -8.50 15.84
N PHE A 126 -14.72 -8.47 14.58
CA PHE A 126 -13.40 -7.94 14.23
C PHE A 126 -13.39 -6.41 14.12
N LEU A 127 -14.54 -5.83 13.75
CA LEU A 127 -14.76 -4.40 13.61
C LEU A 127 -15.85 -3.93 14.56
N ARG A 128 -15.83 -2.63 14.87
CA ARG A 128 -16.95 -1.89 15.46
C ARG A 128 -16.97 -0.47 14.92
N TRP A 129 -18.10 0.22 15.05
CA TRP A 129 -18.16 1.64 14.73
C TRP A 129 -17.19 2.43 15.61
N ALA A 130 -16.36 3.25 14.98
CA ALA A 130 -15.49 4.18 15.68
C ALA A 130 -16.35 5.25 16.36
N PRO A 131 -15.94 5.70 17.56
CA PRO A 131 -16.63 6.78 18.24
C PRO A 131 -16.66 8.07 17.40
N LYS A 132 -17.78 8.79 17.39
CA LYS A 132 -17.97 9.99 16.54
C LYS A 132 -16.90 11.06 16.74
N TYR A 133 -16.34 11.17 17.95
CA TYR A 133 -15.29 12.15 18.24
C TYR A 133 -14.01 11.95 17.41
N HIS A 134 -13.77 10.74 16.86
CA HIS A 134 -12.66 10.52 15.93
C HIS A 134 -12.80 11.40 14.67
N GLY A 135 -14.03 11.65 14.23
CA GLY A 135 -14.34 12.52 13.09
C GLY A 135 -13.94 13.99 13.29
N LEU A 136 -13.78 14.45 14.52
CA LEU A 136 -13.43 15.84 14.85
C LEU A 136 -12.05 16.25 14.33
N ASN A 137 -11.14 15.28 14.16
CA ASN A 137 -9.81 15.53 13.61
C ASN A 137 -9.85 16.07 12.18
N ASN A 138 -10.90 15.75 11.42
CA ASN A 138 -11.06 16.20 10.03
C ASN A 138 -11.67 17.61 9.91
N LEU A 139 -12.23 18.14 11.00
CA LEU A 139 -12.87 19.45 10.99
C LEU A 139 -11.85 20.59 11.10
N LYS A 140 -12.20 21.73 10.52
CA LYS A 140 -11.49 23.00 10.70
C LYS A 140 -11.77 23.56 12.09
N ALA A 141 -10.86 24.40 12.60
CA ALA A 141 -11.01 25.01 13.92
C ALA A 141 -12.35 25.77 14.07
N GLU A 142 -12.79 26.47 13.02
CA GLU A 142 -14.06 27.20 13.04
C GLU A 142 -15.29 26.29 13.10
N GLU A 143 -15.22 25.07 12.55
CA GLU A 143 -16.31 24.09 12.63
C GLU A 143 -16.39 23.49 14.04
N LEU A 144 -15.25 23.24 14.67
CA LEU A 144 -15.18 22.79 16.07
C LEU A 144 -15.73 23.86 17.03
N LYS A 145 -15.39 25.14 16.81
CA LYS A 145 -15.94 26.24 17.60
C LYS A 145 -17.46 26.34 17.48
N LYS A 146 -18.03 26.14 16.28
CA LYS A 146 -19.49 26.12 16.10
C LYS A 146 -20.17 25.01 16.92
N ILE A 147 -19.57 23.82 16.98
CA ILE A 147 -20.09 22.71 17.78
C ILE A 147 -20.08 23.08 19.27
N LEU A 148 -18.98 23.69 19.75
CA LEU A 148 -18.85 24.17 21.13
C LEU A 148 -19.85 25.29 21.46
N ASP A 149 -19.98 26.29 20.58
CA ASP A 149 -20.93 27.40 20.74
C ASP A 149 -22.38 26.90 20.84
N GLN A 150 -22.76 25.93 20.00
CA GLN A 150 -24.09 25.32 20.03
C GLN A 150 -24.36 24.55 21.33
N ALA A 151 -23.32 24.01 21.95
CA ALA A 151 -23.39 23.34 23.25
C ALA A 151 -23.22 24.30 24.44
N GLY A 152 -22.97 25.60 24.20
CA GLY A 152 -22.74 26.60 25.25
C GLY A 152 -21.36 26.48 25.93
N LEU A 153 -20.36 25.92 25.25
CA LEU A 153 -19.02 25.65 25.76
C LEU A 153 -18.00 26.69 25.26
N ASP A 154 -16.89 26.85 25.99
CA ASP A 154 -15.82 27.80 25.61
C ASP A 154 -15.16 27.41 24.27
N THR A 155 -14.96 28.39 23.39
CA THR A 155 -14.35 28.23 22.05
C THR A 155 -12.88 28.59 22.00
N LYS A 156 -12.29 29.00 23.13
CA LYS A 156 -10.86 29.34 23.19
C LYS A 156 -9.99 28.09 23.27
N GLY A 157 -8.82 28.17 22.64
CA GLY A 157 -7.79 27.12 22.66
C GLY A 157 -7.26 26.77 21.27
N LYS A 158 -6.26 25.89 21.26
CA LYS A 158 -5.77 25.25 20.04
C LYS A 158 -6.75 24.15 19.62
N LYS A 159 -6.65 23.70 18.37
CA LYS A 159 -7.53 22.64 17.81
C LYS A 159 -7.60 21.39 18.70
N ALA A 160 -6.48 20.96 19.28
CA ALA A 160 -6.44 19.80 20.18
C ALA A 160 -7.32 20.03 21.42
N ASP A 161 -7.17 21.19 22.08
CA ASP A 161 -7.96 21.57 23.24
C ASP A 161 -9.47 21.62 22.93
N LEU A 162 -9.84 22.10 21.74
CA LEU A 162 -11.24 22.12 21.29
C LEU A 162 -11.79 20.70 21.08
N ILE A 163 -11.00 19.79 20.49
CA ILE A 163 -11.39 18.39 20.27
C ILE A 163 -11.55 17.67 21.61
N GLU A 164 -10.61 17.86 22.53
CA GLU A 164 -10.67 17.28 23.88
C GLU A 164 -11.93 17.72 24.61
N ARG A 165 -12.24 19.03 24.58
CA ARG A 165 -13.45 19.60 25.19
C ARG A 165 -14.74 19.03 24.61
N ILE A 166 -14.84 18.94 23.28
CA ILE A 166 -16.00 18.32 22.62
C ILE A 166 -16.14 16.86 23.07
N SER A 167 -15.03 16.13 23.12
CA SER A 167 -15.04 14.69 23.42
C SER A 167 -15.38 14.38 24.89
N SER A 168 -15.04 15.28 25.82
CA SER A 168 -15.29 15.10 27.26
C SER A 168 -16.63 15.64 27.71
N GLU A 169 -17.13 16.73 27.11
CA GLU A 169 -18.31 17.45 27.60
C GLU A 169 -19.57 17.21 26.76
N ILE A 170 -19.45 16.79 25.50
CA ILE A 170 -20.61 16.55 24.62
C ILE A 170 -20.86 15.04 24.48
N PRO A 171 -21.98 14.52 24.99
CA PRO A 171 -22.37 13.12 24.76
C PRO A 171 -22.45 12.76 23.28
N GLU A 172 -22.01 11.56 22.93
CA GLU A 172 -21.89 11.12 21.53
C GLU A 172 -23.23 11.10 20.76
N ASP A 173 -24.33 10.82 21.44
CA ASP A 173 -25.69 10.86 20.88
C ASP A 173 -26.12 12.28 20.48
N ARG A 174 -25.61 13.30 21.19
CA ARG A 174 -25.86 14.73 20.92
C ARG A 174 -24.82 15.37 20.00
N LEU A 175 -23.70 14.70 19.75
CA LEU A 175 -22.64 15.20 18.88
C LEU A 175 -23.08 15.20 17.41
N ALA A 176 -23.29 16.39 16.87
CA ALA A 176 -23.61 16.64 15.47
C ALA A 176 -22.37 17.10 14.71
N ILE A 177 -21.90 16.29 13.76
CA ILE A 177 -20.77 16.59 12.89
C ILE A 177 -21.30 16.79 11.46
N PRO A 178 -21.06 17.96 10.81
CA PRO A 178 -21.45 18.17 9.43
C PRO A 178 -20.83 17.12 8.50
N GLU A 179 -21.62 16.61 7.55
CA GLU A 179 -21.18 15.61 6.56
C GLU A 179 -20.52 14.35 7.18
N TYR A 180 -20.92 14.01 8.41
CA TYR A 180 -20.35 12.88 9.13
C TYR A 180 -20.61 11.56 8.40
N VAL A 181 -19.51 10.88 8.07
CA VAL A 181 -19.52 9.51 7.59
C VAL A 181 -18.88 8.63 8.67
N PRO A 182 -19.66 7.78 9.36
CA PRO A 182 -19.13 6.84 10.34
C PRO A 182 -18.02 5.97 9.76
N LYS A 183 -16.99 5.71 10.56
CA LYS A 183 -15.85 4.84 10.20
C LYS A 183 -15.79 3.63 11.11
N TYR A 184 -15.25 2.53 10.61
CA TYR A 184 -14.94 1.37 11.45
C TYR A 184 -13.60 1.58 12.15
N GLU A 185 -13.48 0.99 13.33
CA GLU A 185 -12.20 0.75 14.00
C GLU A 185 -12.06 -0.74 14.35
N LEU A 186 -10.83 -1.17 14.57
CA LEU A 186 -10.54 -2.54 14.99
C LEU A 186 -10.93 -2.77 16.45
N THR A 187 -11.59 -3.90 16.72
CA THR A 187 -11.68 -4.45 18.08
C THR A 187 -10.34 -5.06 18.50
N GLU A 188 -10.20 -5.49 19.75
CA GLU A 188 -9.01 -6.26 20.17
C GLU A 188 -8.83 -7.55 19.37
N LEU A 189 -9.94 -8.20 19.00
CA LEU A 189 -9.91 -9.36 18.10
C LEU A 189 -9.38 -8.96 16.72
N GLY A 190 -9.85 -7.85 16.15
CA GLY A 190 -9.38 -7.30 14.88
C GLY A 190 -7.89 -6.95 14.89
N LYS A 191 -7.42 -6.26 15.94
CA LYS A 191 -5.99 -5.90 16.10
C LYS A 191 -5.10 -7.13 16.19
N ALA A 192 -5.49 -8.10 17.02
CA ALA A 192 -4.72 -9.33 17.15
C ALA A 192 -4.73 -10.16 15.86
N GLU A 193 -5.81 -10.10 15.07
CA GLU A 193 -5.92 -10.82 13.79
C GLU A 193 -4.99 -10.22 12.75
N LEU A 194 -4.98 -8.89 12.66
CA LEU A 194 -4.10 -8.15 11.76
C LEU A 194 -2.62 -8.31 12.14
N ASN A 195 -2.31 -8.34 13.44
CA ASN A 195 -0.95 -8.60 13.92
C ASN A 195 -0.47 -10.02 13.57
N ASP A 196 -1.28 -11.04 13.87
CA ASP A 196 -0.93 -12.45 13.61
C ASP A 196 -0.81 -12.74 12.11
N ASN A 197 -1.45 -11.94 11.24
CA ASN A 197 -1.44 -12.11 9.79
C ASN A 197 -0.83 -10.92 9.05
N GLY A 198 0.14 -10.24 9.67
CA GLY A 198 0.78 -9.03 9.13
C GLY A 198 1.44 -9.21 7.75
N TYR A 199 1.66 -10.45 7.29
CA TYR A 199 2.12 -10.72 5.93
C TYR A 199 1.14 -10.21 4.86
N VAL A 200 -0.15 -10.11 5.16
CA VAL A 200 -1.16 -9.65 4.18
C VAL A 200 -0.95 -8.18 3.80
N PRO A 201 -1.00 -7.20 4.73
CA PRO A 201 -0.72 -5.81 4.40
C PRO A 201 0.74 -5.59 3.94
N TYR A 202 1.69 -6.36 4.48
CA TYR A 202 3.08 -6.35 4.01
C TYR A 202 3.18 -6.72 2.53
N MET A 203 2.65 -7.87 2.14
CA MET A 203 2.69 -8.36 0.76
C MET A 203 1.85 -7.49 -0.17
N HIS A 204 0.73 -6.91 0.27
CA HIS A 204 -0.06 -6.00 -0.55
C HIS A 204 0.74 -4.81 -1.10
N ASN A 205 1.69 -4.32 -0.30
CA ASN A 205 2.55 -3.17 -0.62
C ASN A 205 3.98 -3.56 -1.06
N HIS A 206 4.27 -4.85 -1.23
CA HIS A 206 5.62 -5.32 -1.49
C HIS A 206 6.06 -4.99 -2.93
N ASN A 207 7.29 -4.47 -3.10
CA ASN A 207 7.78 -3.98 -4.39
C ASN A 207 8.10 -5.08 -5.41
N HIS A 208 8.36 -6.30 -4.93
CA HIS A 208 8.65 -7.48 -5.78
C HIS A 208 7.44 -8.37 -6.07
N LEU A 209 6.21 -7.86 -5.90
CA LEU A 209 5.02 -8.63 -6.28
C LEU A 209 5.08 -9.02 -7.76
N THR A 210 4.90 -10.30 -8.05
CA THR A 210 4.83 -10.81 -9.43
C THR A 210 3.40 -10.99 -9.91
N THR A 211 3.22 -11.37 -11.17
CA THR A 211 1.94 -11.91 -11.65
C THR A 211 1.63 -13.27 -10.99
N GLU A 212 0.34 -13.59 -10.87
CA GLU A 212 -0.13 -14.86 -10.30
C GLU A 212 0.01 -16.04 -11.28
N ASP A 213 0.20 -15.77 -12.58
CA ASP A 213 0.20 -16.79 -13.65
C ASP A 213 1.57 -17.40 -13.96
N GLY A 214 2.63 -16.96 -13.27
CA GLY A 214 3.99 -17.49 -13.41
C GLY A 214 4.63 -17.27 -14.78
N LYS A 215 4.03 -16.47 -15.67
CA LYS A 215 4.56 -16.22 -17.03
C LYS A 215 5.99 -15.68 -17.05
N PHE A 216 6.37 -14.97 -15.99
CA PHE A 216 7.67 -14.31 -15.87
C PHE A 216 8.57 -14.96 -14.81
N GLY A 217 8.27 -16.20 -14.40
CA GLY A 217 9.07 -16.96 -13.44
C GLY A 217 8.30 -17.34 -12.16
N GLU A 218 9.04 -17.66 -11.11
CA GLU A 218 8.49 -18.09 -9.83
C GLU A 218 7.62 -16.99 -9.21
N THR A 219 6.37 -17.30 -8.85
CA THR A 219 5.44 -16.29 -8.35
C THR A 219 5.79 -15.85 -6.92
N PHE A 220 5.66 -14.56 -6.64
CA PHE A 220 5.80 -13.94 -5.33
C PHE A 220 4.57 -13.06 -5.06
N THR A 221 3.53 -13.66 -4.51
CA THR A 221 2.26 -12.96 -4.23
C THR A 221 1.78 -13.22 -2.82
N VAL A 222 0.84 -12.40 -2.33
CA VAL A 222 0.19 -12.64 -1.03
C VAL A 222 -0.47 -14.03 -0.95
N TRP A 223 -0.97 -14.54 -2.08
CA TRP A 223 -1.58 -15.87 -2.18
C TRP A 223 -0.57 -16.99 -2.08
N ASP A 224 0.64 -16.78 -2.61
CA ASP A 224 1.72 -17.76 -2.48
C ASP A 224 2.24 -17.81 -1.04
N ILE A 225 2.35 -16.66 -0.38
CA ILE A 225 2.71 -16.60 1.04
C ILE A 225 1.63 -17.28 1.91
N ASN A 226 0.35 -17.08 1.61
CA ASN A 226 -0.74 -17.75 2.33
C ASN A 226 -0.62 -19.29 2.33
N LYS A 227 -0.10 -19.90 1.25
CA LYS A 227 0.08 -21.36 1.17
C LYS A 227 1.09 -21.92 2.18
N TYR A 228 1.94 -21.09 2.78
CA TYR A 228 2.87 -21.50 3.84
C TYR A 228 2.19 -21.63 5.21
N PHE A 229 0.93 -21.21 5.34
CA PHE A 229 0.17 -21.27 6.60
C PHE A 229 -1.14 -22.07 6.42
N PRO A 230 -1.08 -23.37 6.09
CA PRO A 230 -2.27 -24.17 5.81
C PRO A 230 -3.17 -24.39 7.05
N ASP A 231 -2.62 -24.25 8.25
CA ASP A 231 -3.34 -24.28 9.53
C ASP A 231 -3.87 -22.89 9.96
N GLY A 232 -3.61 -21.86 9.16
CA GLY A 232 -3.97 -20.48 9.43
C GLY A 232 -3.12 -19.78 10.49
N ASN A 233 -2.06 -20.42 11.01
CA ASN A 233 -1.18 -19.82 12.02
C ASN A 233 0.01 -19.09 11.37
N ALA A 234 -0.15 -17.79 11.14
CA ALA A 234 0.85 -16.96 10.49
C ALA A 234 1.67 -16.08 11.46
N LYS A 235 1.66 -16.33 12.78
CA LYS A 235 2.30 -15.44 13.77
C LYS A 235 3.78 -15.16 13.49
N GLU A 236 4.50 -16.17 13.04
CA GLU A 236 5.92 -16.09 12.67
C GLU A 236 6.12 -15.77 11.17
N TRP A 237 5.18 -15.07 10.54
CA TRP A 237 5.23 -14.82 9.10
C TRP A 237 6.49 -14.09 8.67
N ARG A 238 7.03 -13.19 9.50
CA ARG A 238 8.25 -12.43 9.17
C ARG A 238 9.45 -13.36 8.97
N HIS A 239 9.57 -14.43 9.76
CA HIS A 239 10.62 -15.43 9.56
C HIS A 239 10.47 -16.15 8.22
N THR A 240 9.24 -16.60 7.92
CA THR A 240 8.94 -17.33 6.68
C THR A 240 9.18 -16.45 5.46
N VAL A 241 8.63 -15.24 5.44
CA VAL A 241 8.78 -14.28 4.34
C VAL A 241 10.23 -13.84 4.20
N GLY A 242 10.92 -13.55 5.31
CA GLY A 242 12.34 -13.17 5.31
C GLY A 242 13.27 -14.24 4.73
N ILE A 243 13.01 -15.53 4.99
CA ILE A 243 13.74 -16.65 4.34
C ILE A 243 13.52 -16.61 2.82
N ILE A 244 12.28 -16.43 2.38
CA ILE A 244 11.94 -16.40 0.95
C ILE A 244 12.62 -15.21 0.26
N GLU A 245 12.56 -14.02 0.88
CA GLU A 245 13.21 -12.82 0.37
C GLU A 245 14.72 -12.97 0.33
N LYS A 246 15.34 -13.53 1.38
CA LYS A 246 16.78 -13.77 1.39
C LYS A 246 17.19 -14.74 0.29
N LYS A 247 16.39 -15.77 0.04
CA LYS A 247 16.63 -16.74 -1.03
C LYS A 247 16.48 -16.11 -2.42
N ARG A 248 15.46 -15.27 -2.63
CA ARG A 248 15.09 -14.74 -3.96
C ARG A 248 15.81 -13.43 -4.30
N PHE A 249 15.94 -12.54 -3.33
CA PHE A 249 16.42 -11.17 -3.50
C PHE A 249 17.77 -10.93 -2.77
N GLY A 250 18.21 -11.87 -1.93
CA GLY A 250 19.48 -11.76 -1.20
C GLY A 250 19.40 -10.95 0.09
N VAL A 251 18.22 -10.43 0.44
CA VAL A 251 17.97 -9.61 1.63
C VAL A 251 16.71 -10.08 2.37
N ASP A 252 16.69 -9.89 3.68
CA ASP A 252 15.50 -10.11 4.51
C ASP A 252 14.87 -8.73 4.77
N MET A 253 13.85 -8.39 3.98
CA MET A 253 13.13 -7.11 4.09
C MET A 253 12.07 -7.18 5.20
N ALA A 254 11.46 -8.35 5.39
CA ALA A 254 10.43 -8.57 6.41
C ALA A 254 10.94 -8.35 7.84
N ASN A 255 12.21 -8.62 8.13
CA ASN A 255 12.83 -8.37 9.44
C ASN A 255 13.73 -7.14 9.48
N ALA A 256 13.81 -6.35 8.41
CA ALA A 256 14.61 -5.14 8.42
C ALA A 256 14.01 -4.10 9.39
N THR A 257 14.83 -3.61 10.31
CA THR A 257 14.43 -2.52 11.20
C THR A 257 14.25 -1.25 10.37
N PRO A 258 13.10 -0.56 10.45
CA PRO A 258 12.96 0.76 9.85
C PRO A 258 14.05 1.67 10.42
N ALA A 259 14.84 2.34 9.57
CA ALA A 259 15.80 3.32 10.04
C ALA A 259 15.08 4.38 10.89
N GLU A 260 15.42 4.47 12.18
CA GLU A 260 14.88 5.50 13.07
C GLU A 260 15.15 6.88 12.47
N LYS A 261 14.18 7.79 12.58
CA LYS A 261 14.39 9.18 12.14
C LYS A 261 15.13 9.91 13.26
N PRO A 262 16.41 10.29 13.10
CA PRO A 262 17.14 10.97 14.16
C PRO A 262 16.58 12.38 14.40
N ASP A 263 16.72 12.82 15.65
CA ASP A 263 16.23 14.10 16.13
C ASP A 263 17.02 15.28 15.54
N LYS A 264 16.42 16.46 15.45
CA LYS A 264 16.94 17.58 14.61
C LYS A 264 18.35 18.07 14.96
N LYS A 265 18.80 17.95 16.21
CA LYS A 265 20.10 18.47 16.68
C LYS A 265 21.24 17.46 16.55
N GLU A 266 20.96 16.16 16.54
CA GLU A 266 21.96 15.11 16.27
C GLU A 266 22.29 15.05 14.77
N LYS A 267 21.35 15.44 13.91
CA LYS A 267 21.50 15.44 12.45
C LYS A 267 22.69 16.20 11.87
N GLU A 268 23.10 17.34 12.41
CA GLU A 268 24.09 18.19 11.73
C GLU A 268 25.54 17.70 11.90
N LYS A 269 25.89 17.19 13.08
CA LYS A 269 27.24 16.64 13.34
C LYS A 269 27.38 15.20 12.82
N ASP A 270 26.36 14.38 13.04
CA ASP A 270 26.28 12.99 12.56
C ASP A 270 26.29 12.91 11.02
N CYS A 271 25.68 13.87 10.33
CA CYS A 271 25.62 13.86 8.86
C CYS A 271 26.99 14.11 8.19
N SER A 272 27.90 14.90 8.80
CA SER A 272 29.23 15.11 8.22
C SER A 272 30.11 13.85 8.31
N ASP A 273 30.11 13.19 9.47
CA ASP A 273 30.89 11.96 9.67
C ASP A 273 30.32 10.81 8.81
N GLN A 274 29.00 10.64 8.78
CA GLN A 274 28.34 9.66 7.91
C GLN A 274 28.56 9.93 6.42
N ARG A 275 28.60 11.19 5.99
CA ARG A 275 28.93 11.59 4.61
C ARG A 275 30.33 11.14 4.24
N ASP A 276 31.31 11.42 5.09
CA ASP A 276 32.70 11.13 4.80
C ASP A 276 32.97 9.61 4.85
N GLU A 277 32.31 8.89 5.75
CA GLU A 277 32.28 7.43 5.73
C GLU A 277 31.65 6.86 4.44
N MET A 278 30.54 7.45 3.98
CA MET A 278 29.88 7.04 2.74
C MET A 278 30.82 7.21 1.53
N ARG A 279 31.49 8.36 1.45
CA ARG A 279 32.49 8.64 0.41
C ARG A 279 33.66 7.67 0.48
N ALA A 280 34.21 7.41 1.67
CA ALA A 280 35.29 6.46 1.86
C ALA A 280 34.89 5.05 1.41
N TYR A 281 33.67 4.62 1.77
CA TYR A 281 33.14 3.31 1.35
C TYR A 281 33.01 3.22 -0.18
N LEU A 282 32.44 4.23 -0.82
CA LEU A 282 32.29 4.28 -2.28
C LEU A 282 33.65 4.30 -2.99
N ALA A 283 34.63 5.04 -2.47
CA ALA A 283 35.99 5.06 -2.99
C ALA A 283 36.65 3.68 -2.91
N GLN A 284 36.51 2.98 -1.77
CA GLN A 284 37.01 1.61 -1.61
C GLN A 284 36.36 0.62 -2.60
N HIS A 285 35.11 0.85 -2.98
CA HIS A 285 34.34 -0.01 -3.89
C HIS A 285 34.34 0.47 -5.35
N GLN A 286 35.14 1.48 -5.70
CA GLN A 286 35.21 2.01 -7.08
C GLN A 286 35.57 0.93 -8.11
N GLY A 287 36.42 -0.03 -7.73
CA GLY A 287 36.76 -1.18 -8.58
C GLY A 287 35.58 -2.13 -8.81
N GLU A 288 34.72 -2.35 -7.80
CA GLU A 288 33.47 -3.10 -7.97
C GLU A 288 32.52 -2.36 -8.91
N ILE A 289 32.33 -1.06 -8.70
CA ILE A 289 31.45 -0.22 -9.52
C ILE A 289 31.89 -0.28 -10.99
N SER A 290 33.18 -0.07 -11.24
CA SER A 290 33.74 -0.05 -12.59
C SER A 290 33.58 -1.39 -13.32
N ARG A 291 33.87 -2.52 -12.63
CA ARG A 291 33.64 -3.86 -13.19
C ARG A 291 32.15 -4.14 -13.43
N GLY A 292 31.30 -3.68 -12.52
CA GLY A 292 29.86 -3.76 -12.65
C GLY A 292 29.39 -3.07 -13.92
N ILE A 293 29.79 -1.81 -14.14
CA ILE A 293 29.41 -1.03 -15.32
C ILE A 293 29.82 -1.71 -16.63
N GLN A 294 30.98 -2.36 -16.65
CA GLN A 294 31.52 -3.05 -17.83
C GLN A 294 30.87 -4.42 -18.10
N SER A 295 30.05 -4.93 -17.18
CA SER A 295 29.35 -6.21 -17.40
C SER A 295 28.19 -6.05 -18.40
N GLY A 296 27.91 -7.10 -19.17
CA GLY A 296 26.94 -7.07 -20.29
C GLY A 296 25.45 -7.03 -19.93
N SER A 297 25.06 -6.77 -18.68
CA SER A 297 23.64 -6.57 -18.31
C SER A 297 23.22 -5.11 -18.41
N ASP A 298 21.93 -4.86 -18.57
CA ASP A 298 21.32 -3.54 -18.78
C ASP A 298 21.28 -2.61 -17.54
N GLY A 299 21.53 -3.16 -16.35
CA GLY A 299 21.49 -2.41 -15.09
C GLY A 299 20.23 -2.63 -14.26
N PHE A 300 19.23 -3.34 -14.77
CA PHE A 300 17.97 -3.62 -14.05
C PHE A 300 18.23 -4.39 -12.74
N LYS A 301 19.08 -5.43 -12.80
CA LYS A 301 19.41 -6.25 -11.64
C LYS A 301 20.07 -5.41 -10.54
N GLU A 302 20.96 -4.51 -10.92
CA GLU A 302 21.67 -3.64 -9.99
C GLU A 302 20.78 -2.54 -9.42
N GLU A 303 19.86 -1.96 -10.20
CA GLU A 303 18.83 -1.07 -9.65
C GLU A 303 18.01 -1.83 -8.60
N SER A 304 17.48 -3.00 -8.97
CA SER A 304 16.65 -3.81 -8.10
C SER A 304 17.35 -4.15 -6.78
N GLN A 305 18.58 -4.68 -6.83
CA GLN A 305 19.38 -4.96 -5.63
C GLN A 305 19.71 -3.70 -4.81
N GLY A 306 19.96 -2.57 -5.48
CA GLY A 306 20.22 -1.31 -4.80
C GLY A 306 19.02 -0.80 -4.01
N LEU A 307 17.81 -0.92 -4.59
CA LEU A 307 16.57 -0.56 -3.91
C LEU A 307 16.27 -1.49 -2.72
N ASP A 308 16.63 -2.76 -2.83
CA ASP A 308 16.51 -3.76 -1.76
C ASP A 308 17.42 -3.46 -0.56
N TYR A 309 18.69 -3.15 -0.83
CA TYR A 309 19.61 -2.70 0.21
C TYR A 309 19.12 -1.41 0.87
N LYS A 310 18.62 -0.45 0.08
CA LYS A 310 18.04 0.79 0.62
C LYS A 310 16.81 0.53 1.48
N ALA A 311 15.94 -0.40 1.09
CA ALA A 311 14.76 -0.77 1.87
C ALA A 311 15.11 -1.39 3.24
N THR A 312 16.30 -1.99 3.33
CA THR A 312 16.82 -2.61 4.56
C THR A 312 17.79 -1.73 5.35
N GLY A 313 17.94 -0.45 4.97
CA GLY A 313 18.84 0.50 5.65
C GLY A 313 20.34 0.32 5.34
N ARG A 314 20.67 -0.56 4.38
CA ARG A 314 22.04 -0.85 3.92
C ARG A 314 22.48 0.15 2.85
N ASP A 315 22.48 1.42 3.24
CA ASP A 315 22.59 2.55 2.32
C ASP A 315 23.93 2.61 1.57
N LYS A 316 25.02 2.16 2.20
CA LYS A 316 26.37 2.08 1.60
C LYS A 316 26.38 1.08 0.44
N GLU A 317 25.87 -0.13 0.66
CA GLU A 317 25.76 -1.17 -0.38
C GLU A 317 24.73 -0.81 -1.44
N ALA A 318 23.65 -0.13 -1.05
CA ALA A 318 22.65 0.39 -1.98
C ALA A 318 23.30 1.33 -3.01
N LEU A 319 24.07 2.33 -2.57
CA LEU A 319 24.72 3.28 -3.48
C LEU A 319 25.72 2.60 -4.43
N VAL A 320 26.45 1.57 -3.99
CA VAL A 320 27.32 0.79 -4.89
C VAL A 320 26.52 0.19 -6.05
N LYS A 321 25.39 -0.47 -5.77
CA LYS A 321 24.56 -1.09 -6.82
C LYS A 321 23.86 -0.04 -7.68
N LEU A 322 23.32 1.02 -7.09
CA LEU A 322 22.67 2.10 -7.82
C LEU A 322 23.65 2.84 -8.76
N TYR A 323 24.90 3.05 -8.34
CA TYR A 323 25.93 3.62 -9.22
C TYR A 323 26.33 2.70 -10.37
N VAL A 324 26.34 1.37 -10.17
CA VAL A 324 26.50 0.44 -11.29
C VAL A 324 25.36 0.60 -12.30
N ALA A 325 24.11 0.63 -11.84
CA ALA A 325 22.94 0.80 -12.71
C ALA A 325 22.95 2.15 -13.46
N ILE A 326 23.31 3.23 -12.78
CA ILE A 326 23.44 4.57 -13.39
C ILE A 326 24.58 4.59 -14.42
N GLY A 327 25.73 4.00 -14.10
CA GLY A 327 26.86 3.94 -15.04
C GLY A 327 26.57 3.10 -16.29
N LYS A 328 25.66 2.13 -16.18
CA LYS A 328 25.09 1.37 -17.31
C LYS A 328 24.04 2.14 -18.11
N ARG A 329 23.67 3.34 -17.66
CA ARG A 329 22.65 4.20 -18.27
C ARG A 329 21.28 3.52 -18.32
N PHE A 330 20.93 2.79 -17.26
CA PHE A 330 19.60 2.17 -17.18
C PHE A 330 18.52 3.25 -17.15
N ASP A 331 17.58 3.20 -18.09
CA ASP A 331 16.53 4.22 -18.28
C ASP A 331 15.35 3.96 -17.34
N ALA A 332 15.56 4.25 -16.06
CA ALA A 332 14.52 4.17 -15.03
C ALA A 332 14.49 5.47 -14.20
N PRO A 333 13.45 6.31 -14.30
CA PRO A 333 13.35 7.52 -13.49
C PRO A 333 13.37 7.26 -11.98
N ALA A 334 12.92 6.08 -11.55
CA ALA A 334 12.95 5.66 -10.14
C ALA A 334 14.39 5.50 -9.62
N LEU A 335 15.29 4.85 -10.38
CA LEU A 335 16.72 4.73 -10.07
C LEU A 335 17.33 6.08 -9.67
N TYR A 336 17.26 7.07 -10.56
CA TYR A 336 17.86 8.38 -10.32
C TYR A 336 17.20 9.12 -9.16
N ARG A 337 15.87 9.08 -9.08
CA ARG A 337 15.12 9.75 -8.00
C ARG A 337 15.46 9.18 -6.63
N GLU A 338 15.49 7.85 -6.50
CA GLU A 338 15.76 7.20 -5.23
C GLU A 338 17.24 7.32 -4.83
N THR A 339 18.16 7.28 -5.80
CA THR A 339 19.60 7.57 -5.56
C THR A 339 19.79 9.01 -5.07
N ALA A 340 19.15 9.99 -5.72
CA ALA A 340 19.21 11.39 -5.31
C ALA A 340 18.62 11.63 -3.91
N LYS A 341 17.53 10.93 -3.54
CA LYS A 341 16.99 10.94 -2.17
C LYS A 341 17.98 10.37 -1.16
N LEU A 342 18.64 9.28 -1.52
CA LEU A 342 19.61 8.64 -0.65
C LEU A 342 20.85 9.52 -0.42
N LEU A 343 21.41 10.11 -1.47
CA LEU A 343 22.54 11.04 -1.35
C LEU A 343 22.19 12.28 -0.51
N ARG A 344 20.98 12.82 -0.69
CA ARG A 344 20.48 13.94 0.13
C ARG A 344 20.43 13.62 1.62
N LYS A 345 20.08 12.39 1.99
CA LYS A 345 20.03 11.94 3.39
C LYS A 345 21.36 12.21 4.10
N TYR A 346 22.48 12.09 3.37
CA TYR A 346 23.84 12.25 3.86
C TYR A 346 24.50 13.57 3.44
N ALA A 347 23.71 14.58 3.03
CA ALA A 347 24.22 15.88 2.56
C ALA A 347 25.30 15.79 1.46
N MET A 348 25.27 14.73 0.65
CA MET A 348 26.13 14.54 -0.52
C MET A 348 25.56 15.30 -1.73
N TYR A 349 25.48 16.63 -1.61
CA TYR A 349 24.74 17.46 -2.56
C TYR A 349 25.39 17.53 -3.95
N GLU A 350 26.72 17.51 -4.03
CA GLU A 350 27.43 17.49 -5.31
C GLU A 350 27.23 16.17 -6.05
N GLU A 351 27.26 15.06 -5.32
CA GLU A 351 26.95 13.74 -5.85
C GLU A 351 25.46 13.64 -6.25
N GLU A 352 24.54 14.20 -5.45
CA GLU A 352 23.11 14.28 -5.79
C GLU A 352 22.92 15.06 -7.10
N LEU A 353 23.62 16.18 -7.27
CA LEU A 353 23.57 16.99 -8.49
C LEU A 353 24.11 16.22 -9.70
N SER A 354 25.24 15.51 -9.54
CA SER A 354 25.83 14.70 -10.59
C SER A 354 24.86 13.63 -11.10
N VAL A 355 24.22 12.88 -10.19
CA VAL A 355 23.20 11.88 -10.54
C VAL A 355 22.02 12.50 -11.28
N LEU A 356 21.53 13.67 -10.83
CA LEU A 356 20.40 14.35 -11.46
C LEU A 356 20.72 14.89 -12.85
N ASN A 357 21.97 15.31 -13.10
CA ASN A 357 22.40 15.73 -14.42
C ASN A 357 22.41 14.55 -15.39
N VAL A 358 23.00 13.41 -14.98
CA VAL A 358 22.96 12.18 -15.79
C VAL A 358 21.51 11.77 -16.07
N ALA A 359 20.64 11.83 -15.07
CA ALA A 359 19.22 11.48 -15.23
C ALA A 359 18.52 12.30 -16.32
N LEU A 360 18.76 13.61 -16.35
CA LEU A 360 18.12 14.53 -17.31
C LEU A 360 18.65 14.38 -18.73
N ASP A 361 19.89 13.90 -18.88
CA ASP A 361 20.50 13.58 -20.17
C ASP A 361 20.02 12.22 -20.70
N GLU A 362 19.89 11.21 -19.84
CA GLU A 362 19.51 9.85 -20.24
C GLU A 362 18.00 9.66 -20.43
N ILE A 363 17.16 10.31 -19.61
CA ILE A 363 15.69 10.14 -19.67
C ILE A 363 15.13 10.96 -20.83
N LYS A 364 14.87 10.26 -21.95
CA LYS A 364 14.41 10.86 -23.21
C LYS A 364 12.94 11.26 -23.20
N VAL A 365 12.13 10.60 -22.38
CA VAL A 365 10.67 10.81 -22.37
C VAL A 365 10.32 12.03 -21.51
N GLU A 366 9.76 13.05 -22.16
CA GLU A 366 9.19 14.21 -21.47
C GLU A 366 7.97 13.80 -20.63
N GLY A 367 7.83 14.40 -19.45
CA GLY A 367 6.67 14.18 -18.59
C GLY A 367 6.95 14.41 -17.11
N ARG A 368 5.96 14.03 -16.29
CA ARG A 368 5.93 14.28 -14.84
C ARG A 368 7.21 13.83 -14.12
N HIS A 369 7.80 12.71 -14.53
CA HIS A 369 9.02 12.20 -13.90
C HIS A 369 10.24 13.07 -14.20
N LYS A 370 10.39 13.55 -15.43
CA LYS A 370 11.47 14.48 -15.80
C LYS A 370 11.30 15.84 -15.13
N GLU A 371 10.06 16.34 -15.04
CA GLU A 371 9.75 17.55 -14.26
C GLU A 371 10.11 17.41 -12.78
N GLU A 372 9.81 16.24 -12.17
CA GLU A 372 10.14 15.96 -10.78
C GLU A 372 11.65 15.99 -10.54
N LEU A 373 12.44 15.38 -11.44
CA LEU A 373 13.90 15.39 -11.40
C LEU A 373 14.46 16.80 -11.57
N SER A 374 13.93 17.60 -12.51
CA SER A 374 14.32 19.00 -12.72
C SER A 374 14.08 19.86 -11.47
N LYS A 375 12.87 19.77 -10.88
CA LYS A 375 12.54 20.47 -9.62
C LYS A 375 13.46 20.05 -8.48
N ARG A 376 13.87 18.77 -8.45
CA ARG A 376 14.82 18.30 -7.45
C ARG A 376 16.21 18.90 -7.66
N ARG A 377 16.69 18.97 -8.90
CA ARG A 377 17.97 19.58 -9.26
C ARG A 377 18.04 21.03 -8.81
N GLU A 378 17.00 21.82 -9.07
CA GLU A 378 16.90 23.21 -8.61
C GLU A 378 17.03 23.32 -7.08
N LYS A 379 16.36 22.43 -6.35
CA LYS A 379 16.47 22.37 -4.88
C LYS A 379 17.87 22.00 -4.40
N VAL A 380 18.59 21.12 -5.12
CA VAL A 380 19.99 20.77 -4.77
C VAL A 380 20.90 21.97 -4.99
N LEU A 381 20.80 22.64 -6.14
CA LEU A 381 21.59 23.82 -6.46
C LEU A 381 21.43 24.90 -5.39
N ALA A 382 20.19 25.18 -4.96
CA ALA A 382 19.92 26.12 -3.89
C ALA A 382 20.49 25.70 -2.52
N LEU A 383 20.70 24.40 -2.27
CA LEU A 383 21.36 23.92 -1.05
C LEU A 383 22.87 24.01 -1.14
N ILE A 384 23.47 23.72 -2.29
CA ILE A 384 24.91 23.89 -2.53
C ILE A 384 25.27 25.37 -2.31
N SER A 385 24.54 26.30 -2.93
CA SER A 385 24.80 27.74 -2.80
C SER A 385 24.62 28.30 -1.38
N LYS A 386 23.93 27.58 -0.49
CA LYS A 386 23.77 27.96 0.93
C LYS A 386 24.86 27.39 1.84
N ASN A 387 25.55 26.35 1.38
CA ASN A 387 26.56 25.63 2.15
C ASN A 387 28.00 25.87 1.64
N SER A 388 28.12 26.50 0.46
CA SER A 388 29.34 27.18 -0.02
C SER A 388 29.47 28.54 0.64
#